data_AF-A0A954GH34-F1
#
_entry.id   AF-A0A954GH34-F1
#
_cell.length_a   1.000
_cell.length_b   1.000
_cell.length_c   1.000
_cell.angle_alpha   90.00
_cell.angle_beta   90.00
_cell.angle_gamma   90.00
#
_symmetry.space_group_name_H-M   'P 1'
#
loop_
_entity.id
_entity.type
_entity.pdbx_description
1 polymer ?
#
loop_
_entity_poly.entity_id
_entity_poly.type
_entity_poly.pdbx_seq_one_letter_code
_entity_poly.pdbx_strand_id
1 'polypeptide(L)'
;MTTALIAGSVAGFLRVAIRRPSEKDYLQKYLTEQYRGEGPFSFAIELADDCIHVEQAGISMSFLWSAVESMDEPPEGIEFWLKPSGFIFVRNQWFDSPEHRQEFSAIAHSQVQLHARDSTH
;
A
#
# COMPACT_ATOMS: atom_id res chain seq x y z
N MET A 1 4.98 7.04 -27.53
CA MET A 1 4.63 7.63 -26.23
C MET A 1 5.48 6.93 -25.21
N THR A 2 6.45 7.64 -24.64
CA THR A 2 7.39 7.13 -23.64
C THR A 2 6.64 7.07 -22.32
N THR A 3 6.16 5.88 -21.96
CA THR A 3 5.56 5.60 -20.65
C THR A 3 6.64 5.85 -19.60
N ALA A 4 6.55 6.97 -18.88
CA ALA A 4 7.45 7.28 -17.79
C ALA A 4 7.07 6.36 -16.63
N LEU A 5 7.77 5.22 -16.53
CA LEU A 5 7.62 4.27 -15.43
C LEU A 5 8.30 4.90 -14.20
N ILE A 6 7.57 5.76 -13.48
CA ILE A 6 8.06 6.33 -12.22
C ILE A 6 7.80 5.28 -11.13
N ALA A 7 8.60 4.22 -11.15
CA ALA A 7 8.42 3.03 -10.32
C ALA A 7 8.90 3.30 -8.89
N GLY A 8 8.04 3.86 -8.04
CA GLY A 8 8.20 3.74 -6.60
C GLY A 8 7.84 2.31 -6.20
N SER A 9 8.84 1.42 -6.09
CA SER A 9 8.65 0.00 -5.75
C SER A 9 9.25 -0.34 -4.40
N VAL A 10 8.41 -0.68 -3.42
CA VAL A 10 8.84 -1.04 -2.07
C VAL A 10 8.65 -2.53 -1.86
N ALA A 11 9.73 -3.24 -1.54
CA ALA A 11 9.69 -4.65 -1.17
C ALA A 11 9.92 -4.82 0.33
N GLY A 12 9.00 -5.47 1.04
CA GLY A 12 9.12 -5.62 2.48
C GLY A 12 8.50 -6.89 3.05
N PHE A 13 8.60 -7.02 4.38
CA PHE A 13 8.00 -8.10 5.15
C PHE A 13 6.82 -7.59 5.97
N LEU A 14 5.59 -7.99 5.60
CA LEU A 14 4.38 -7.50 6.26
C LEU A 14 4.22 -8.14 7.65
N ARG A 15 4.36 -7.34 8.72
CA ARG A 15 3.73 -7.65 10.01
C ARG A 15 2.45 -6.84 10.11
N VAL A 16 1.34 -7.52 9.85
CA VAL A 16 -0.02 -6.98 9.92
C VAL A 16 -0.20 -6.20 11.24
N ALA A 17 -0.27 -4.87 11.16
CA ALA A 17 -0.75 -4.03 12.26
C ALA A 17 -2.22 -3.73 11.99
N ILE A 18 -3.09 -4.45 12.71
CA ILE A 18 -4.52 -4.17 12.74
C ILE A 18 -4.81 -3.43 14.03
N ARG A 19 -5.46 -2.28 13.92
CA ARG A 19 -5.79 -1.41 15.06
C ARG A 19 -6.95 -1.96 15.91
N ARG A 20 -7.79 -2.86 15.35
CA ARG A 20 -8.89 -3.53 16.05
C ARG A 20 -8.51 -4.96 16.48
N PRO A 21 -8.45 -5.25 17.79
CA PRO A 21 -8.06 -6.58 18.29
C PRO A 21 -8.93 -7.72 17.72
N SER A 22 -10.21 -7.48 17.49
CA SER A 22 -11.17 -8.48 17.00
C SER A 22 -10.96 -8.90 15.55
N GLU A 23 -10.44 -8.01 14.70
CA GLU A 23 -10.19 -8.29 13.29
C GLU A 23 -8.80 -8.93 13.10
N LYS A 24 -7.89 -8.68 14.05
CA LYS A 24 -6.54 -9.25 14.06
C LYS A 24 -6.55 -10.77 14.12
N ASP A 25 -7.32 -11.35 15.02
CA ASP A 25 -7.34 -12.80 15.21
C ASP A 25 -7.96 -13.52 14.00
N TYR A 26 -9.01 -12.95 13.42
CA TYR A 26 -9.64 -13.50 12.21
C TYR A 26 -8.70 -13.41 11.00
N LEU A 27 -8.07 -12.25 10.76
CA LEU A 27 -7.18 -12.08 9.62
C LEU A 27 -5.89 -12.87 9.80
N GLN A 28 -5.31 -12.91 11.00
CA GLN A 28 -4.14 -13.73 11.30
C GLN A 28 -4.44 -15.22 11.10
N LYS A 29 -5.60 -15.68 11.57
CA LYS A 29 -6.05 -17.06 11.35
C LYS A 29 -6.27 -17.35 9.86
N TYR A 30 -6.95 -16.46 9.13
CA TYR A 30 -7.13 -16.57 7.68
C TYR A 30 -5.79 -16.64 6.93
N LEU A 31 -4.84 -15.76 7.24
CA LEU A 31 -3.51 -15.76 6.63
C LEU A 31 -2.72 -17.02 7.00
N THR A 32 -2.80 -17.48 8.24
CA THR A 32 -2.13 -18.71 8.69
C THR A 32 -2.71 -19.95 8.00
N GLU A 33 -4.04 -20.00 7.85
CA GLU A 33 -4.77 -21.09 7.19
C GLU A 33 -4.52 -21.13 5.68
N GLN A 34 -4.51 -19.97 5.01
CA GLN A 34 -4.29 -19.88 3.56
C GLN A 34 -2.82 -20.10 3.18
N TYR A 35 -1.89 -19.53 3.94
CA TYR A 35 -0.47 -19.53 3.57
C TYR A 35 0.38 -20.54 4.37
N ARG A 36 -0.25 -21.40 5.19
CA ARG A 36 0.39 -22.50 5.94
C ARG A 36 1.66 -22.09 6.72
N GLY A 37 1.67 -20.90 7.32
CA GLY A 37 2.80 -20.41 8.11
C GLY A 37 2.48 -19.14 8.90
N GLU A 38 3.24 -18.87 9.95
CA GLU A 38 3.07 -17.69 10.83
C GLU A 38 3.76 -16.41 10.29
N GLY A 39 4.16 -16.43 9.01
CA GLY A 39 4.90 -15.34 8.37
C GLY A 39 6.40 -15.33 8.69
N PRO A 40 7.16 -14.36 8.17
CA PRO A 40 6.68 -13.16 7.46
C PRO A 40 6.34 -13.42 5.98
N PHE A 41 5.34 -12.70 5.47
CA PHE A 41 4.95 -12.75 4.05
C PHE A 41 5.63 -11.63 3.28
N SER A 42 6.24 -11.97 2.14
CA SER A 42 6.77 -10.99 1.20
C SER A 42 5.61 -10.24 0.56
N PHE A 43 5.71 -8.92 0.54
CA PHE A 43 4.82 -8.08 -0.25
C PHE A 43 5.65 -7.07 -1.06
N ALA A 44 5.16 -6.71 -2.23
CA ALA A 44 5.68 -5.64 -3.06
C ALA A 44 4.57 -4.63 -3.32
N ILE A 45 4.88 -3.35 -3.21
CA ILE A 45 3.97 -2.27 -3.57
C ILE A 45 4.61 -1.46 -4.67
N GLU A 46 3.87 -1.26 -5.76
CA GLU A 46 4.27 -0.43 -6.89
C GLU A 46 3.22 0.66 -7.10
N LEU A 47 3.68 1.90 -7.24
CA LEU A 47 2.84 3.02 -7.62
C LEU A 47 2.84 3.15 -9.14
N ALA A 48 1.71 2.84 -9.78
CA ALA A 48 1.49 3.07 -11.21
C ALA A 48 0.66 4.35 -11.43
N ASP A 49 0.51 4.75 -12.70
CA ASP A 49 -0.23 5.97 -13.06
C ASP A 49 -1.75 5.86 -12.77
N ASP A 50 -2.30 4.66 -12.88
CA ASP A 50 -3.73 4.38 -12.75
C ASP A 50 -4.11 3.75 -11.42
N CYS A 51 -3.17 3.06 -10.75
CA CYS A 51 -3.43 2.37 -9.51
C CYS A 51 -2.20 2.14 -8.63
N ILE A 52 -2.46 1.71 -7.40
CA ILE A 52 -1.49 1.11 -6.49
C ILE A 52 -1.55 -0.40 -6.70
N HIS A 53 -0.45 -0.99 -7.16
CA HIS A 53 -0.31 -2.44 -7.24
C HIS A 53 0.27 -2.98 -5.95
N VAL A 54 -0.33 -4.06 -5.44
CA VAL A 54 0.14 -4.78 -4.26
C VAL A 54 0.24 -6.25 -4.62
N GLU A 55 1.44 -6.80 -4.59
CA GLU A 55 1.67 -8.23 -4.69
C GLU A 55 1.96 -8.78 -3.29
N GLN A 56 1.21 -9.78 -2.86
CA GLN A 56 1.43 -10.46 -1.58
C GLN A 56 1.24 -11.96 -1.76
N ALA A 57 2.29 -12.74 -1.48
CA ALA A 57 2.24 -14.20 -1.48
C ALA A 57 1.60 -14.82 -2.76
N GLY A 58 1.91 -14.25 -3.93
CA GLY A 58 1.40 -14.69 -5.23
C GLY A 58 0.00 -14.17 -5.57
N ILE A 59 -0.63 -13.38 -4.68
CA ILE A 59 -1.85 -12.63 -4.99
C ILE A 59 -1.46 -11.23 -5.43
N SER A 60 -1.93 -10.83 -6.62
CA SER A 60 -1.83 -9.46 -7.11
C SER A 60 -3.16 -8.75 -6.90
N MET A 61 -3.10 -7.56 -6.30
CA MET A 61 -4.21 -6.67 -6.05
C MET A 61 -3.90 -5.31 -6.67
N SER A 62 -4.90 -4.66 -7.25
CA SER A 62 -4.78 -3.32 -7.81
C SER A 62 -5.84 -2.42 -7.20
N PHE A 63 -5.41 -1.30 -6.63
CA PHE A 63 -6.29 -0.31 -6.03
C PHE A 63 -6.24 0.96 -6.86
N LEU A 64 -7.33 1.28 -7.56
CA LEU A 64 -7.42 2.50 -8.36
C LEU A 64 -7.19 3.73 -7.47
N TRP A 65 -6.51 4.74 -8.00
CA TRP A 65 -6.31 6.01 -7.28
C TRP A 65 -7.63 6.68 -6.91
N SER A 66 -8.69 6.51 -7.71
CA SER A 66 -10.04 6.97 -7.41
C SER A 66 -10.69 6.30 -6.19
N ALA A 67 -10.19 5.13 -5.78
CA ALA A 67 -10.62 4.46 -4.56
C ALA A 67 -9.88 4.99 -3.32
N VAL A 68 -8.77 5.73 -3.49
CA VAL A 68 -8.03 6.34 -2.39
C VAL A 68 -8.78 7.57 -1.89
N GLU A 69 -9.23 7.49 -0.63
CA GLU A 69 -9.93 8.59 0.05
C GLU A 69 -8.97 9.64 0.59
N SER A 70 -7.89 9.20 1.22
CA SER A 70 -6.87 10.05 1.78
C SER A 70 -5.54 9.31 1.88
N MET A 71 -4.47 10.09 2.03
CA MET A 71 -3.16 9.58 2.35
C MET A 71 -2.61 10.35 3.56
N ASP A 72 -2.12 9.61 4.55
CA ASP A 72 -1.53 10.13 5.77
C ASP A 72 -0.08 9.61 5.92
N GLU A 73 0.79 10.38 6.57
CA GLU A 73 2.17 9.99 6.84
C GLU A 73 2.47 10.00 8.33
N PRO A 74 2.00 9.00 9.08
CA PRO A 74 2.35 8.89 10.50
C PRO A 74 3.84 8.55 10.66
N PRO A 75 4.43 8.77 11.85
CA PRO A 75 5.87 8.55 12.08
C PRO A 75 6.38 7.15 11.69
N GLU A 76 5.51 6.14 11.72
CA GLU A 76 5.82 4.75 11.40
C GLU A 76 5.79 4.38 9.91
N GLY A 77 5.25 5.22 9.02
CA GLY A 77 5.07 4.85 7.61
C GLY A 77 4.23 5.80 6.77
N ILE A 78 3.59 5.24 5.75
CA ILE A 78 2.66 5.90 4.83
C ILE A 78 1.37 5.09 4.82
N GLU A 79 0.23 5.73 5.03
CA GLU A 79 -1.10 5.12 5.09
C GLU A 79 -1.98 5.65 3.96
N PHE A 80 -2.58 4.75 3.20
CA PHE A 80 -3.60 5.05 2.21
C PHE A 80 -4.95 4.54 2.71
N TRP A 81 -5.95 5.41 2.79
CA TRP A 81 -7.32 5.04 3.12
C TRP A 81 -8.12 4.78 1.85
N LEU A 82 -8.89 3.69 1.81
CA LEU A 82 -9.62 3.24 0.63
C LEU A 82 -11.13 3.19 0.86
N LYS A 83 -11.91 3.56 -0.17
CA LYS A 83 -13.38 3.39 -0.20
C LYS A 83 -13.78 2.04 -0.80
N PRO A 84 -14.88 1.40 -0.35
CA PRO A 84 -15.76 1.80 0.76
C PRO A 84 -15.23 1.44 2.15
N SER A 85 -14.21 0.59 2.25
CA SER A 85 -13.50 0.30 3.50
C SER A 85 -12.20 -0.44 3.19
N GLY A 86 -11.08 0.07 3.70
CA GLY A 86 -9.77 -0.56 3.57
C GLY A 86 -8.67 0.45 3.85
N PHE A 87 -7.47 -0.05 4.12
CA PHE A 87 -6.29 0.79 4.15
C PHE A 87 -5.06 -0.01 3.71
N ILE A 88 -4.09 0.69 3.14
CA ILE A 88 -2.76 0.15 2.82
C ILE A 88 -1.78 0.90 3.71
N PHE A 89 -0.97 0.18 4.48
CA PHE A 89 0.02 0.79 5.35
C PHE A 89 1.42 0.30 5.02
N VAL A 90 2.26 1.21 4.54
CA VAL A 90 3.65 0.97 4.13
C VAL A 90 4.58 1.42 5.25
N ARG A 91 5.21 0.47 5.96
CA ARG A 91 6.10 0.79 7.08
C ARG A 91 7.43 1.36 6.62
N ASN A 92 8.00 2.27 7.42
CA ASN A 92 9.34 2.82 7.17
C ASN A 92 10.43 1.76 6.96
N GLN A 93 10.34 0.64 7.70
CA GLN A 93 11.30 -0.46 7.62
C GLN A 93 11.27 -1.25 6.30
N TRP A 94 10.33 -0.95 5.40
CA TRP A 94 10.24 -1.59 4.09
C TRP A 94 10.89 -0.77 2.98
N PHE A 95 11.21 0.49 3.26
CA PHE A 95 12.00 1.29 2.34
C PHE A 95 13.48 0.99 2.57
N ASP A 96 14.23 0.81 1.49
CA ASP A 96 15.67 0.57 1.54
C ASP A 96 16.44 1.74 2.16
N SER A 97 15.90 2.95 2.01
CA SER A 97 16.48 4.17 2.57
C SER A 97 15.42 5.25 2.83
N PRO A 98 15.74 6.28 3.65
CA PRO A 98 14.88 7.45 3.82
C PRO A 98 14.59 8.19 2.51
N GLU A 99 15.55 8.23 1.59
CA GLU A 99 15.39 8.84 0.27
C GLU A 99 14.38 8.05 -0.57
N HIS A 100 14.44 6.72 -0.54
CA HIS A 100 13.43 5.87 -1.20
C HIS A 100 12.03 6.14 -0.63
N ARG A 101 11.89 6.29 0.70
CA ARG A 101 10.61 6.71 1.31
C ARG A 101 10.14 8.08 0.80
N GLN A 102 11.04 9.05 0.69
CA GLN A 102 10.71 10.40 0.22
C GLN A 102 10.25 10.39 -1.23
N GLU A 103 10.94 9.66 -2.11
CA GLU A 103 10.57 9.50 -3.51
C GLU A 103 9.19 8.84 -3.65
N PHE A 104 8.97 7.73 -2.93
CA PHE A 104 7.68 7.06 -2.91
C PHE A 104 6.55 7.99 -2.43
N SER A 105 6.77 8.71 -1.32
CA SER A 105 5.79 9.67 -0.80
C SER A 105 5.48 10.78 -1.80
N ALA A 106 6.50 11.34 -2.46
CA ALA A 106 6.31 12.41 -3.45
C ALA A 106 5.47 11.94 -4.64
N ILE A 107 5.72 10.73 -5.14
CA ILE A 107 4.94 10.12 -6.23
C ILE A 107 3.49 9.90 -5.77
N ALA A 108 3.31 9.29 -4.60
CA ALA A 108 1.99 9.00 -4.05
C ALA A 108 1.15 10.27 -3.87
N HIS A 109 1.72 11.34 -3.31
CA HIS A 109 1.06 12.64 -3.19
C HIS A 109 0.64 13.21 -4.54
N SER A 110 1.51 13.14 -5.54
CA SER A 110 1.19 13.61 -6.89
C SER A 110 -0.01 12.87 -7.46
N GLN A 111 -0.06 11.53 -7.32
CA GLN A 111 -1.16 10.73 -7.85
C GLN A 111 -2.48 11.02 -7.12
N VAL A 112 -2.47 11.09 -5.80
CA VAL A 112 -3.66 11.45 -5.01
C VAL A 112 -4.20 12.83 -5.44
N GLN A 113 -3.33 13.82 -5.66
CA GLN A 113 -3.74 15.16 -6.10
C GLN A 113 -4.27 15.18 -7.54
N LEU A 114 -3.68 14.40 -8.44
CA LEU A 114 -4.14 14.29 -9.83
C LEU A 114 -5.56 13.71 -9.88
N HIS A 115 -5.78 12.57 -9.23
CA HIS A 115 -7.07 11.85 -9.27
C HIS A 115 -8.16 12.49 -8.40
N ALA A 116 -7.79 13.28 -7.39
CA ALA A 116 -8.75 14.10 -6.65
C ALA A 116 -9.42 15.18 -7.53
N ARG A 117 -8.69 15.73 -8.50
CA ARG A 117 -9.23 16.75 -9.43
C ARG A 117 -10.26 16.16 -10.38
N ASP A 118 -10.01 14.95 -10.86
CA ASP A 118 -10.87 14.28 -11.85
C ASP A 118 -12.20 13.79 -11.24
N SER A 119 -12.30 13.70 -9.91
CA SER A 119 -13.51 13.27 -9.20
C SER A 119 -14.56 14.38 -9.00
N THR A 120 -14.35 15.60 -9.55
CA THR A 120 -15.20 16.79 -9.32
C THR A 120 -16.11 17.14 -10.51
N HIS A 121 -16.56 16.16 -11.31
CA HIS A 121 -17.47 16.37 -12.45
C HIS A 121 -18.73 15.51 -12.40
#